data_AF-A0A293M5G7-F1
#
_entry.id   AF-A0A293M5G7-F1
#
_cell.length_a   1.000
_cell.length_b   1.000
_cell.length_c   1.000
_cell.angle_alpha   90.00
_cell.angle_beta   90.00
_cell.angle_gamma   90.00
#
_symmetry.space_group_name_H-M   'P 1'
#
loop_
_entity.id
_entity.type
_entity.pdbx_description
1 polymer ?
#
loop_
_entity_poly.entity_id
_entity_poly.type
_entity_poly.pdbx_seq_one_letter_code
_entity_poly.pdbx_strand_id
1 'polypeptide(L)'
;MVPIVAAIVQIIKMGGDYFFIYLWFFTLVVTVLMSFIYSDFIAPLFDKFTPLPEGELRTKIEELASSINFPLKKLYIVEGSKRSSHSNAYFYGLYKEKKIVLFDTLLEKNVQKDESSVPNGIEGEKEEQPKAHKKCGCSDDEILGILAHELGHWKLSHVLKNVAIGQVHLFFCFMIFAMLYQDSRLYQAFGFLDAQPVFIGLVLIFMYIFSPYNTLLEFLMTALSRRFEFQADAFAKKLHRASYLRSALVKRHLGSRTGALEIESCPQERRHWTGSYLHVHLFALQHPAGIPDDGPEPAFRIPSGRLRQETPPGVLPA
;
A
#
# COMPACT_ATOMS: atom_id res chain seq x y z
N MET A 1 -4.23 -18.27 -15.41
CA MET A 1 -2.76 -18.50 -15.42
C MET A 1 -2.32 -19.48 -16.50
N VAL A 2 -2.86 -20.71 -16.55
CA VAL A 2 -2.48 -21.74 -17.55
C VAL A 2 -2.43 -21.25 -19.01
N PRO A 3 -3.42 -20.49 -19.53
CA PRO A 3 -3.40 -20.05 -20.94
C PRO A 3 -2.23 -19.11 -21.25
N ILE A 4 -1.87 -18.25 -20.30
CA ILE A 4 -0.78 -17.27 -20.43
C ILE A 4 0.56 -18.00 -20.45
N VAL A 5 0.74 -18.97 -19.55
CA VAL A 5 1.97 -19.78 -19.50
C VAL A 5 2.12 -20.60 -20.79
N ALA A 6 1.03 -21.19 -21.29
CA ALA A 6 1.06 -21.92 -22.55
C ALA A 6 1.48 -21.01 -23.73
N ALA A 7 0.92 -19.79 -23.80
CA ALA A 7 1.30 -18.80 -24.80
C ALA A 7 2.79 -18.40 -24.69
N ILE A 8 3.29 -18.17 -23.47
CA ILE A 8 4.71 -17.87 -23.22
C ILE A 8 5.60 -18.99 -23.75
N VAL A 9 5.31 -20.25 -23.39
CA VAL A 9 6.09 -21.41 -23.85
C VAL A 9 6.05 -21.54 -25.37
N GLN A 10 4.90 -21.27 -25.99
CA GLN A 10 4.76 -21.34 -27.44
C GLN A 10 5.56 -20.24 -28.15
N ILE A 11 5.56 -19.02 -27.62
CA ILE A 11 6.36 -17.90 -28.14
C ILE A 11 7.85 -18.24 -28.07
N ILE A 12 8.31 -18.83 -26.96
CA ILE A 12 9.71 -19.24 -26.82
C ILE A 12 10.09 -20.31 -27.84
N LYS A 13 9.21 -21.31 -28.06
CA LYS A 13 9.46 -22.40 -29.01
C LYS A 13 9.45 -21.93 -30.48
N MET A 14 8.62 -20.96 -30.82
CA MET A 14 8.43 -20.50 -32.21
C MET A 14 9.24 -19.25 -32.56
N GLY A 15 9.71 -18.49 -31.58
CA GLY A 15 10.20 -17.11 -31.76
C GLY A 15 11.63 -16.96 -32.30
N GLY A 16 12.34 -18.07 -32.58
CA GLY A 16 13.72 -18.03 -33.09
C GLY A 16 14.71 -17.33 -32.14
N ASP A 17 15.81 -16.77 -32.66
CA ASP A 17 16.88 -16.17 -31.84
C ASP A 17 16.43 -14.90 -31.08
N TYR A 18 15.41 -14.21 -31.59
CA TYR A 18 14.88 -12.96 -31.02
C TYR A 18 13.58 -13.18 -30.22
N PHE A 19 13.28 -14.42 -29.82
CA PHE A 19 12.03 -14.75 -29.11
C PHE A 19 11.78 -13.90 -27.87
N PHE A 20 12.85 -13.46 -27.19
CA PHE A 20 12.78 -12.64 -25.98
C PHE A 20 12.13 -11.27 -26.22
N ILE A 21 12.24 -10.70 -27.42
CA ILE A 21 11.59 -9.43 -27.80
C ILE A 21 10.07 -9.65 -27.94
N TYR A 22 9.68 -10.71 -28.65
CA TYR A 22 8.27 -11.07 -28.81
C TYR A 22 7.64 -11.42 -27.46
N LEU A 23 8.37 -12.15 -26.61
CA LEU A 23 7.95 -12.50 -25.27
C LEU A 23 7.77 -11.26 -24.39
N TRP A 24 8.74 -10.35 -24.40
CA TRP A 24 8.65 -9.08 -23.68
C TRP A 24 7.41 -8.28 -24.12
N PHE A 25 7.22 -8.09 -25.42
CA PHE A 25 6.07 -7.37 -25.94
C PHE A 25 4.74 -8.05 -25.60
N PHE A 26 4.66 -9.37 -25.71
CA PHE A 26 3.50 -10.15 -25.29
C PHE A 26 3.18 -9.91 -23.81
N THR A 27 4.18 -9.98 -22.93
CA THR A 27 3.99 -9.74 -21.49
C THR A 27 3.64 -8.29 -21.16
N LEU A 28 4.15 -7.32 -21.93
CA LEU A 28 3.77 -5.91 -21.79
C LEU A 28 2.27 -5.74 -22.07
N VAL A 29 1.79 -6.30 -23.18
CA VAL A 29 0.37 -6.27 -23.57
C VAL A 29 -0.48 -6.98 -22.53
N VAL A 30 -0.09 -8.19 -22.10
CA VAL A 30 -0.82 -8.95 -21.07
C VAL A 30 -0.86 -8.18 -19.74
N THR A 31 0.24 -7.54 -19.34
CA THR A 31 0.31 -6.77 -18.09
C THR A 31 -0.63 -5.56 -18.12
N VAL A 32 -0.59 -4.81 -19.23
CA VAL A 32 -1.49 -3.67 -19.42
C VAL A 32 -2.93 -4.16 -19.39
N LEU A 33 -3.29 -5.16 -20.20
CA LEU A 33 -4.64 -5.73 -20.26
C LEU A 33 -5.12 -6.26 -18.90
N MET A 34 -4.28 -7.00 -18.18
CA MET A 34 -4.61 -7.53 -16.85
C MET A 34 -4.81 -6.41 -15.82
N SER A 35 -4.11 -5.29 -15.94
CA SER A 35 -4.34 -4.13 -15.07
C SER A 35 -5.76 -3.57 -15.24
N PHE A 36 -6.26 -3.49 -16.47
CA PHE A 36 -7.66 -3.11 -16.75
C PHE A 36 -8.63 -4.14 -16.18
N ILE A 37 -8.45 -5.42 -16.55
CA ILE A 37 -9.37 -6.50 -16.17
C ILE A 37 -9.44 -6.62 -14.64
N TYR A 38 -8.30 -6.49 -13.95
CA TYR A 38 -8.25 -6.62 -12.51
C TYR A 38 -9.12 -5.58 -11.81
N SER A 39 -8.97 -4.31 -12.18
CA SER A 39 -9.64 -3.22 -11.47
C SER A 39 -11.14 -3.15 -11.72
N ASP A 40 -11.60 -3.44 -12.94
CA ASP A 40 -13.01 -3.29 -13.31
C ASP A 40 -13.82 -4.60 -13.21
N PHE A 41 -13.17 -5.77 -13.28
CA PHE A 41 -13.88 -7.07 -13.30
C PHE A 41 -13.51 -7.99 -12.15
N ILE A 42 -12.23 -8.07 -11.78
CA ILE A 42 -11.77 -9.00 -10.74
C ILE A 42 -12.01 -8.44 -9.35
N ALA A 43 -11.60 -7.20 -9.07
CA ALA A 43 -11.75 -6.61 -7.74
C ALA A 43 -13.22 -6.56 -7.27
N PRO A 44 -14.21 -6.16 -8.10
CA PRO A 44 -15.62 -6.17 -7.70
C PRO A 44 -16.22 -7.56 -7.45
N LEU A 45 -15.58 -8.64 -7.92
CA LEU A 45 -16.01 -10.01 -7.62
C LEU A 45 -15.73 -10.37 -6.15
N PHE A 46 -14.71 -9.75 -5.56
CA PHE A 46 -14.20 -10.08 -4.23
C PHE A 46 -14.66 -9.10 -3.15
N ASP A 47 -14.85 -7.83 -3.52
CA ASP A 47 -15.19 -6.77 -2.58
C ASP A 47 -16.37 -5.94 -3.12
N LYS A 48 -17.22 -5.47 -2.20
CA LYS A 48 -18.34 -4.61 -2.55
C LYS A 48 -17.89 -3.17 -2.63
N PHE A 49 -18.15 -2.54 -3.78
CA PHE A 49 -17.89 -1.13 -4.03
C PHE A 49 -19.22 -0.37 -4.04
N THR A 50 -19.38 0.58 -3.13
CA THR A 50 -20.54 1.49 -3.09
C THR A 50 -20.09 2.90 -3.40
N PRO A 51 -20.88 3.72 -4.12
CA PRO A 51 -20.50 5.12 -4.34
C PRO A 51 -20.45 5.87 -3.01
N LEU A 52 -19.51 6.81 -2.86
CA LEU A 52 -19.50 7.67 -1.67
C LEU A 52 -20.79 8.52 -1.64
N PRO A 53 -21.54 8.52 -0.53
CA PRO A 53 -22.74 9.34 -0.41
C PRO A 53 -22.42 10.83 -0.58
N GLU A 54 -23.41 11.58 -1.04
CA GLU A 54 -23.30 13.05 -1.10
C GLU A 54 -23.12 13.61 0.32
N GLY A 55 -22.20 14.56 0.48
CA GLY A 55 -21.88 15.15 1.78
C GLY A 55 -20.63 16.01 1.75
N GLU A 56 -20.29 16.61 2.89
CA GLU A 56 -19.17 17.53 3.03
C GLU A 56 -17.83 16.91 2.61
N LEU A 57 -17.57 15.66 3.05
CA LEU A 57 -16.37 14.92 2.67
C LEU A 57 -16.22 14.77 1.16
N ARG A 58 -17.31 14.44 0.46
CA ARG A 58 -17.27 14.25 -1.00
C ARG A 58 -16.90 15.54 -1.71
N THR A 59 -17.55 16.65 -1.36
CA THR A 59 -17.29 17.97 -1.93
C THR A 59 -15.83 18.38 -1.72
N LYS A 60 -15.30 18.22 -0.50
CA LYS A 60 -13.89 18.54 -0.22
C LYS A 60 -12.91 17.69 -1.03
N ILE A 61 -13.22 16.41 -1.28
CA ILE A 61 -12.38 15.54 -2.10
C ILE A 61 -12.42 15.98 -3.58
N GLU A 62 -13.60 16.33 -4.09
CA GLU A 62 -13.77 16.82 -5.46
C GLU A 62 -13.04 18.17 -5.67
N GLU A 63 -13.09 19.07 -4.69
CA GLU A 63 -12.32 20.32 -4.69
C GLU A 63 -10.82 20.07 -4.66
N LEU A 64 -10.35 19.17 -3.79
CA LEU A 64 -8.93 18.79 -3.72
C LEU A 64 -8.43 18.21 -5.04
N ALA A 65 -9.19 17.29 -5.64
CA ALA A 65 -8.88 16.71 -6.94
C ALA A 65 -8.83 17.79 -8.04
N SER A 66 -9.80 18.70 -8.05
CA SER A 66 -9.88 19.80 -9.02
C SER A 66 -8.70 20.76 -8.89
N SER A 67 -8.28 21.08 -7.66
CA SER A 67 -7.15 22.01 -7.40
C SER A 67 -5.83 21.58 -8.04
N ILE A 68 -5.64 20.27 -8.25
CA ILE A 68 -4.41 19.70 -8.85
C ILE A 68 -4.60 19.20 -10.28
N ASN A 69 -5.78 19.44 -10.87
CA ASN A 69 -6.24 18.94 -12.16
C ASN A 69 -6.26 17.41 -12.25
N PHE A 70 -6.62 16.73 -11.16
CA PHE A 70 -6.81 15.29 -11.16
C PHE A 70 -8.16 14.96 -11.83
N PRO A 71 -8.19 14.12 -12.88
CA PRO A 71 -9.41 13.81 -13.63
C PRO A 71 -10.27 12.77 -12.89
N LEU A 72 -10.84 13.20 -11.76
CA LEU A 72 -11.72 12.39 -10.92
C LEU A 72 -13.07 12.15 -11.63
N LYS A 73 -13.44 10.88 -11.83
CA LYS A 73 -14.72 10.50 -12.43
C LYS A 73 -15.68 9.86 -11.43
N LYS A 74 -15.18 9.02 -10.53
CA LYS A 74 -16.00 8.32 -9.52
C LYS A 74 -15.26 8.17 -8.20
N LEU A 75 -16.03 8.24 -7.11
CA LEU A 75 -15.55 7.99 -5.76
C LEU A 75 -16.30 6.80 -5.15
N TYR A 76 -15.57 5.83 -4.62
CA TYR A 76 -16.14 4.61 -4.05
C TYR A 76 -15.68 4.39 -2.62
N ILE A 77 -16.55 3.78 -1.82
CA ILE A 77 -16.20 3.10 -0.58
C ILE A 77 -16.12 1.60 -0.87
N VAL A 78 -15.08 0.94 -0.36
CA VAL A 78 -14.94 -0.51 -0.35
C VAL A 78 -15.14 -1.05 1.07
N GLU A 79 -15.91 -2.13 1.20
CA GLU A 79 -16.17 -2.83 2.47
C GLU A 79 -14.96 -3.68 2.89
N GLY A 80 -13.89 -3.02 3.34
CA GLY A 80 -12.65 -3.68 3.80
C GLY A 80 -12.77 -4.31 5.19
N SER A 81 -13.69 -3.79 6.02
CA SER A 81 -13.95 -4.26 7.39
C SER A 81 -14.34 -5.74 7.48
N LYS A 82 -14.92 -6.31 6.43
CA LYS A 82 -15.26 -7.74 6.36
C LYS A 82 -14.01 -8.64 6.42
N ARG A 83 -12.87 -8.16 5.94
CA ARG A 83 -11.61 -8.93 5.87
C ARG A 83 -10.66 -8.59 7.00
N SER A 84 -10.56 -7.31 7.36
CA SER A 84 -9.61 -6.85 8.38
C SER A 84 -9.96 -5.46 8.90
N SER A 85 -9.38 -5.09 10.03
CA SER A 85 -9.43 -3.72 10.56
C SER A 85 -8.41 -2.77 9.91
N HIS A 86 -7.67 -3.20 8.88
CA HIS A 86 -6.73 -2.33 8.19
C HIS A 86 -7.46 -1.28 7.36
N SER A 87 -6.92 -0.06 7.37
CA SER A 87 -7.50 1.09 6.66
C SER A 87 -6.56 1.54 5.55
N ASN A 88 -7.10 1.72 4.34
CA ASN A 88 -6.33 2.12 3.17
C ASN A 88 -7.15 3.00 2.22
N ALA A 89 -6.49 3.79 1.39
CA ALA A 89 -7.07 4.56 0.31
C ALA A 89 -6.18 4.40 -0.92
N TYR A 90 -6.78 4.31 -2.11
CA TYR A 90 -6.01 4.22 -3.34
C TYR A 90 -6.81 4.80 -4.51
N PHE A 91 -6.11 5.07 -5.61
CA PHE A 91 -6.74 5.46 -6.86
C PHE A 91 -6.34 4.49 -7.97
N TYR A 92 -7.23 4.32 -8.95
CA TYR A 92 -6.95 3.53 -10.14
C TYR A 92 -7.69 4.13 -11.35
N GLY A 93 -7.58 3.46 -12.48
CA GLY A 93 -8.14 3.91 -13.75
C GLY A 93 -7.09 4.56 -14.63
N LEU A 94 -7.48 4.87 -15.86
CA LEU A 94 -6.53 5.22 -16.91
C LEU A 94 -6.83 6.57 -17.51
N TYR A 95 -5.74 7.26 -17.83
CA TYR A 95 -5.76 8.56 -18.47
C TYR A 95 -6.78 9.52 -17.82
N LYS A 96 -7.90 9.80 -18.50
CA LYS A 96 -8.94 10.76 -18.10
C LYS A 96 -10.03 10.19 -17.19
N GLU A 97 -10.01 8.90 -16.89
CA GLU A 97 -11.04 8.26 -16.05
C GLU A 97 -10.42 7.69 -14.79
N LYS A 98 -10.10 8.55 -13.82
CA LYS A 98 -9.57 8.11 -12.53
C LYS A 98 -10.69 7.92 -11.52
N LYS A 99 -10.54 6.89 -10.71
CA LYS A 99 -11.45 6.52 -9.63
C LYS A 99 -10.65 6.50 -8.33
N ILE A 100 -11.22 7.04 -7.26
CA ILE A 100 -10.66 6.96 -5.90
C ILE A 100 -11.50 5.98 -5.10
N VAL A 101 -10.83 5.12 -4.32
CA VAL A 101 -11.43 4.16 -3.41
C VAL A 101 -10.96 4.42 -1.99
N LEU A 102 -11.91 4.52 -1.08
CA LEU A 102 -11.69 4.64 0.35
C LEU A 102 -12.17 3.36 1.04
N PHE A 103 -11.41 2.85 2.00
CA PHE A 103 -11.90 1.75 2.85
C PHE A 103 -12.91 2.28 3.85
N ASP A 104 -13.97 1.53 4.13
CA ASP A 104 -14.96 1.88 5.17
C ASP A 104 -14.33 2.01 6.57
N THR A 105 -13.23 1.31 6.82
CA THR A 105 -12.41 1.39 8.04
C THR A 105 -11.60 2.68 8.16
N LEU A 106 -11.49 3.51 7.12
CA LEU A 106 -10.93 4.85 7.22
C LEU A 106 -11.96 5.87 7.72
N LEU A 107 -13.25 5.64 7.47
CA LEU A 107 -14.30 6.60 7.76
C LEU A 107 -14.64 6.56 9.26
N GLU A 108 -14.76 7.72 9.89
CA GLU A 108 -15.34 7.80 11.24
C GLU A 108 -16.80 7.34 11.20
N LYS A 109 -17.07 6.16 11.75
CA LYS A 109 -18.43 5.69 11.98
C LYS A 109 -19.00 6.45 13.18
N ASN A 110 -19.85 7.43 12.94
CA ASN A 110 -20.80 7.88 13.96
C ASN A 110 -21.78 6.73 14.17
N VAL A 111 -21.57 5.92 15.21
CA VAL A 111 -22.59 4.97 15.66
C VAL A 111 -23.72 5.80 16.25
N GLN A 112 -24.64 6.26 15.41
CA GLN A 112 -26.00 6.55 15.87
C GLN A 112 -26.62 5.19 16.15
N LYS A 113 -26.70 4.82 17.43
CA LYS A 113 -27.64 3.77 17.83
C LYS A 113 -29.02 4.31 17.47
N ASP A 114 -29.67 3.68 16.50
CA ASP A 114 -31.11 3.82 16.33
C ASP A 114 -31.78 3.50 17.68
N GLU A 115 -32.48 4.47 18.25
CA GLU A 115 -33.35 4.30 19.42
C GLU A 115 -34.63 3.50 19.05
N SER A 116 -34.47 2.28 18.53
CA SER A 116 -35.62 1.42 18.20
C SER A 116 -35.40 -0.03 18.63
N SER A 117 -34.96 -0.23 19.87
CA SER A 117 -35.24 -1.47 20.60
C SER A 117 -35.05 -1.26 22.10
N VAL A 118 -36.05 -0.66 22.76
CA VAL A 118 -36.18 -0.72 24.22
C VAL A 118 -37.17 -1.83 24.55
N PRO A 119 -36.74 -2.96 25.15
CA PRO A 119 -37.59 -3.70 26.06
C PRO A 119 -37.33 -3.19 27.47
N ASN A 120 -38.38 -2.70 28.12
CA ASN A 120 -38.40 -2.34 29.53
C ASN A 120 -37.98 -3.52 30.42
N GLY A 121 -37.17 -3.26 31.45
CA GLY A 121 -37.11 -4.18 32.59
C GLY A 121 -35.86 -4.14 33.49
N ILE A 122 -36.01 -3.42 34.60
CA ILE A 122 -35.49 -3.68 35.96
C ILE A 122 -34.07 -3.19 36.31
N GLU A 123 -34.05 -2.38 37.36
CA GLU A 123 -32.97 -1.66 38.02
C GLU A 123 -31.98 -2.56 38.76
N GLY A 124 -30.70 -2.13 38.82
CA GLY A 124 -29.70 -2.73 39.70
C GLY A 124 -28.25 -2.32 39.38
N GLU A 125 -27.75 -1.33 40.12
CA GLU A 125 -26.35 -1.14 40.57
C GLU A 125 -25.17 -1.17 39.56
N LYS A 126 -24.66 0.03 39.26
CA LYS A 126 -23.28 0.53 39.54
C LYS A 126 -22.92 1.59 38.50
N GLU A 127 -22.65 2.81 38.96
CA GLU A 127 -22.03 3.86 38.15
C GLU A 127 -20.60 3.44 37.76
N GLU A 128 -20.47 2.68 36.66
CA GLU A 128 -19.25 2.74 35.86
C GLU A 128 -19.32 4.02 35.01
N GLN A 129 -18.34 4.91 35.22
CA GLN A 129 -18.08 6.04 34.33
C GLN A 129 -18.08 5.54 32.87
N PRO A 130 -18.71 6.25 31.91
CA PRO A 130 -18.80 5.79 30.55
C PRO A 130 -17.37 5.75 29.96
N LYS A 131 -16.82 4.54 29.81
CA LYS A 131 -15.57 4.31 29.07
C LYS A 131 -15.77 4.91 27.69
N ALA A 132 -15.07 6.02 27.43
CA ALA A 132 -15.16 6.78 26.19
C ALA A 132 -15.05 5.82 24.99
N HIS A 133 -16.12 5.76 24.19
CA HIS A 133 -16.13 5.03 22.93
C HIS A 133 -14.93 5.50 22.09
N LYS A 134 -13.92 4.62 21.93
CA LYS A 134 -12.73 4.92 21.15
C LYS A 134 -13.13 5.02 19.68
N LYS A 135 -13.27 6.25 19.17
CA LYS A 135 -13.52 6.55 17.76
C LYS A 135 -12.41 5.93 16.91
N CYS A 136 -12.75 4.88 16.16
CA CYS A 136 -11.81 4.14 15.31
C CYS A 136 -12.07 4.49 13.83
N GLY A 137 -11.63 5.67 13.41
CA GLY A 137 -11.73 6.19 12.04
C GLY A 137 -11.02 7.54 11.94
N CYS A 138 -10.70 8.03 10.74
CA CYS A 138 -10.08 9.34 10.51
C CYS A 138 -11.15 10.42 10.30
N SER A 139 -10.90 11.65 10.77
CA SER A 139 -11.75 12.80 10.47
C SER A 139 -11.67 13.17 8.98
N ASP A 140 -12.62 13.98 8.49
CA ASP A 140 -12.63 14.39 7.08
C ASP A 140 -11.33 15.08 6.65
N ASP A 141 -10.76 15.95 7.49
CA ASP A 141 -9.48 16.60 7.19
C ASP A 141 -8.29 15.63 7.23
N GLU A 142 -8.32 14.62 8.11
CA GLU A 142 -7.33 13.54 8.14
C GLU A 142 -7.39 12.69 6.86
N ILE A 143 -8.60 12.38 6.37
CA ILE A 143 -8.83 11.68 5.10
C ILE A 143 -8.31 12.51 3.93
N LEU A 144 -8.58 13.82 3.91
CA LEU A 144 -8.03 14.73 2.89
C LEU A 144 -6.50 14.80 2.94
N GLY A 145 -5.90 14.74 4.14
CA GLY A 145 -4.46 14.64 4.30
C GLY A 145 -3.88 13.36 3.67
N ILE A 146 -4.52 12.22 3.91
CA ILE A 146 -4.15 10.93 3.28
C ILE A 146 -4.30 11.03 1.76
N LEU A 147 -5.42 11.56 1.27
CA LEU A 147 -5.65 11.70 -0.17
C LEU A 147 -4.68 12.66 -0.82
N ALA A 148 -4.27 13.73 -0.15
CA ALA A 148 -3.24 14.64 -0.66
C ALA A 148 -1.90 13.89 -0.87
N HIS A 149 -1.54 12.98 0.03
CA HIS A 149 -0.37 12.11 -0.13
C HIS A 149 -0.53 11.15 -1.32
N GLU A 150 -1.67 10.44 -1.42
CA GLU A 150 -1.96 9.53 -2.55
C GLU A 150 -1.93 10.26 -3.90
N LEU A 151 -2.54 11.44 -3.97
CA LEU A 151 -2.52 12.29 -5.16
C LEU A 151 -1.11 12.79 -5.50
N GLY A 152 -0.21 12.88 -4.52
CA GLY A 152 1.22 13.12 -4.73
C GLY A 152 1.88 12.02 -5.57
N HIS A 153 1.56 10.75 -5.29
CA HIS A 153 2.06 9.63 -6.11
C HIS A 153 1.57 9.70 -7.55
N TRP A 154 0.34 10.15 -7.76
CA TRP A 154 -0.17 10.41 -9.10
C TRP A 154 0.56 11.58 -9.78
N LYS A 155 0.64 12.74 -9.11
CA LYS A 155 1.20 13.97 -9.70
C LYS A 155 2.67 13.79 -10.10
N LEU A 156 3.43 13.05 -9.30
CA LEU A 156 4.84 12.74 -9.55
C LEU A 156 5.06 11.47 -10.40
N SER A 157 3.98 10.87 -10.90
CA SER A 157 4.00 9.71 -11.80
C SER A 157 4.78 8.51 -11.24
N HIS A 158 4.69 8.26 -9.92
CA HIS A 158 5.39 7.15 -9.27
C HIS A 158 4.98 5.79 -9.85
N VAL A 159 3.69 5.59 -10.13
CA VAL A 159 3.18 4.36 -10.76
C VAL A 159 3.79 4.16 -12.15
N LEU A 160 3.85 5.20 -12.98
CA LEU A 160 4.42 5.10 -14.33
C LEU A 160 5.93 4.83 -14.30
N LYS A 161 6.66 5.45 -13.37
CA LYS A 161 8.09 5.17 -13.14
C LYS A 161 8.30 3.70 -12.75
N ASN A 162 7.48 3.17 -11.83
CA ASN A 162 7.54 1.76 -11.43
C ASN A 162 7.23 0.82 -12.61
N VAL A 163 6.21 1.13 -13.41
CA VAL A 163 5.90 0.35 -14.62
C VAL A 163 7.07 0.37 -15.60
N ALA A 164 7.66 1.54 -15.88
CA ALA A 164 8.79 1.66 -16.78
C ALA A 164 10.02 0.87 -16.30
N ILE A 165 10.37 1.01 -15.01
CA ILE A 165 11.47 0.23 -14.39
C ILE A 165 11.18 -1.26 -14.49
N GLY A 166 9.95 -1.69 -14.19
CA GLY A 166 9.53 -3.09 -14.29
C GLY A 166 9.66 -3.64 -15.71
N GLN A 167 9.30 -2.87 -16.75
CA GLN A 167 9.42 -3.30 -18.14
C GLN A 167 10.88 -3.41 -18.60
N VAL A 168 11.75 -2.50 -18.17
CA VAL A 168 13.20 -2.57 -18.46
C VAL A 168 13.82 -3.78 -17.76
N HIS A 169 13.47 -4.01 -16.49
CA HIS A 169 13.91 -5.18 -15.73
C HIS A 169 13.43 -6.49 -16.40
N LEU A 170 12.17 -6.57 -16.81
CA LEU A 170 11.62 -7.75 -17.47
C LEU A 170 12.29 -8.04 -18.81
N PHE A 171 12.56 -6.99 -19.61
CA PHE A 171 13.33 -7.12 -20.86
C PHE A 171 14.73 -7.70 -20.60
N PHE A 172 15.44 -7.15 -19.61
CA PHE A 172 16.75 -7.64 -19.21
C PHE A 172 16.72 -9.11 -18.75
N CYS A 173 15.70 -9.50 -17.99
CA CYS A 173 15.55 -10.88 -17.57
C CYS A 173 15.29 -11.83 -18.72
N PHE A 174 14.43 -11.46 -19.69
CA PHE A 174 14.21 -12.29 -20.87
C PHE A 174 15.43 -12.38 -21.78
N MET A 175 16.23 -11.31 -21.86
CA MET A 175 17.50 -11.33 -22.60
C MET A 175 18.50 -12.33 -21.99
N ILE A 176 18.68 -12.32 -20.67
CA ILE A 176 19.53 -13.31 -19.98
C ILE A 176 18.94 -14.72 -20.12
N PHE A 177 17.62 -14.86 -19.99
CA PHE A 177 16.96 -16.14 -20.21
C PHE A 177 17.28 -16.70 -21.60
N ALA A 178 17.21 -15.88 -22.65
CA ALA A 178 17.57 -16.28 -24.01
C ALA A 178 19.01 -16.79 -24.14
N MET A 179 19.95 -16.24 -23.37
CA MET A 179 21.34 -16.68 -23.37
C MET A 179 21.56 -18.00 -22.60
N LEU A 180 20.73 -18.31 -21.60
CA LEU A 180 20.97 -19.41 -20.67
C LEU A 180 20.08 -20.63 -20.88
N TYR A 181 18.87 -20.49 -21.44
CA TYR A 181 17.87 -21.56 -21.41
C TYR A 181 18.22 -22.80 -22.26
N GLN A 182 19.19 -22.69 -23.18
CA GLN A 182 19.67 -23.80 -24.00
C GLN A 182 20.83 -24.58 -23.36
N ASP A 183 21.40 -24.12 -22.25
CA ASP A 183 22.54 -24.79 -21.61
C ASP A 183 22.08 -26.08 -20.89
N SER A 184 22.48 -27.23 -21.42
CA SER A 184 22.18 -28.55 -20.85
C SER A 184 22.70 -28.76 -19.43
N ARG A 185 23.80 -28.08 -19.06
CA ARG A 185 24.42 -28.22 -17.72
C ARG A 185 23.47 -27.72 -16.63
N LEU A 186 22.70 -26.68 -16.93
CA LEU A 186 21.70 -26.13 -16.01
C LEU A 186 20.63 -27.18 -15.68
N TYR A 187 20.15 -27.93 -16.67
CA TYR A 187 19.11 -28.93 -16.48
C TYR A 187 19.64 -30.18 -15.78
N GLN A 188 20.85 -30.62 -16.14
CA GLN A 188 21.51 -31.78 -15.54
C GLN A 188 21.75 -31.59 -14.04
N ALA A 189 22.12 -30.38 -13.61
CA ALA A 189 22.30 -30.05 -12.19
C ALA A 189 21.03 -30.26 -11.34
N PHE A 190 19.85 -30.24 -11.97
CA PHE A 190 18.55 -30.47 -11.33
C PHE A 190 17.92 -31.82 -11.71
N GLY A 191 18.69 -32.76 -12.27
CA GLY A 191 18.25 -34.13 -12.55
C GLY A 191 17.56 -34.34 -13.91
N PHE A 192 17.57 -33.34 -14.79
CA PHE A 192 17.04 -33.46 -16.15
C PHE A 192 18.17 -33.84 -17.12
N LEU A 193 18.31 -35.14 -17.40
CA LEU A 193 19.41 -35.68 -18.20
C LEU A 193 19.09 -35.70 -19.71
N ASP A 194 17.87 -36.11 -20.07
CA ASP A 194 17.49 -36.42 -21.46
C ASP A 194 16.57 -35.37 -22.10
N ALA A 195 16.08 -34.40 -21.33
CA ALA A 195 15.12 -33.41 -21.80
C ALA A 195 15.41 -32.02 -21.24
N GLN A 196 15.12 -31.00 -22.05
CA GLN A 196 15.20 -29.58 -21.66
C GLN A 196 13.83 -28.91 -21.85
N PRO A 197 12.84 -29.20 -20.99
CA PRO A 197 11.53 -28.56 -21.12
C PRO A 197 11.65 -27.06 -20.85
N VAL A 198 11.19 -26.23 -21.79
CA VAL A 198 11.24 -24.75 -21.70
C VAL A 198 10.65 -24.22 -20.39
N PHE A 199 9.55 -24.82 -19.92
CA PHE A 199 8.93 -24.42 -18.66
C PHE A 199 9.85 -24.65 -17.45
N ILE A 200 10.59 -25.77 -17.43
CA ILE A 200 11.58 -26.02 -16.38
C ILE A 200 12.71 -25.01 -16.48
N GLY A 201 13.16 -24.67 -17.69
CA GLY A 201 14.15 -23.60 -17.91
C GLY A 201 13.71 -22.27 -17.32
N LEU A 202 12.46 -21.87 -17.54
CA LEU A 202 11.88 -20.66 -16.94
C LEU A 202 11.95 -20.73 -15.40
N VAL A 203 11.50 -21.84 -14.80
CA VAL A 203 11.53 -21.99 -13.34
C VAL A 203 12.96 -21.93 -12.81
N LEU A 204 13.89 -22.69 -13.40
CA LEU A 204 15.27 -22.76 -12.90
C LEU A 204 15.98 -21.40 -12.98
N ILE A 205 15.84 -20.71 -14.11
CA ILE A 205 16.52 -19.43 -14.33
C ILE A 205 15.90 -18.34 -13.43
N PHE A 206 14.58 -18.17 -13.47
CA PHE A 206 13.91 -17.11 -12.71
C PHE A 206 13.92 -17.33 -11.20
N MET A 207 13.86 -18.59 -10.73
CA MET A 207 13.82 -18.88 -9.30
C MET A 207 15.20 -19.00 -8.66
N TYR A 208 16.17 -19.61 -9.35
CA TYR A 208 17.49 -19.88 -8.76
C TYR A 208 18.58 -18.94 -9.28
N ILE A 209 18.75 -18.83 -10.60
CA ILE A 209 19.85 -18.03 -11.18
C ILE A 209 19.67 -16.54 -10.88
N PHE A 210 18.43 -16.04 -10.96
CA PHE A 210 18.13 -14.64 -10.65
C PHE A 210 18.06 -14.32 -9.16
N SER A 211 18.12 -15.30 -8.24
CA SER A 211 17.99 -15.07 -6.79
C SER A 211 18.90 -13.97 -6.22
N PRO A 212 20.24 -13.98 -6.43
CA PRO A 212 21.11 -12.91 -5.92
C PRO A 212 20.82 -11.55 -6.56
N TYR A 213 20.48 -11.54 -7.85
CA TYR A 213 20.08 -10.33 -8.57
C TYR A 213 18.77 -9.75 -8.01
N ASN A 214 17.76 -10.59 -7.77
CA ASN A 214 16.47 -10.20 -7.23
C ASN A 214 16.64 -9.59 -5.83
N THR A 215 17.48 -10.18 -4.99
CA THR A 215 17.78 -9.64 -3.65
C THR A 215 18.35 -8.22 -3.72
N LEU A 216 19.30 -7.98 -4.65
CA LEU A 216 19.86 -6.65 -4.86
C LEU A 216 18.82 -5.67 -5.40
N LEU A 217 18.05 -6.10 -6.41
CA LEU A 217 17.00 -5.28 -7.01
C LEU A 217 15.92 -4.92 -5.98
N GLU A 218 15.49 -5.85 -5.13
CA GLU A 218 14.54 -5.63 -4.04
C GLU A 218 15.03 -4.54 -3.08
N PHE A 219 16.31 -4.57 -2.70
CA PHE A 219 16.91 -3.52 -1.86
C PHE A 219 16.85 -2.15 -2.54
N LEU A 220 17.22 -2.08 -3.83
CA LEU A 220 17.19 -0.84 -4.61
C LEU A 220 15.76 -0.32 -4.79
N MET A 221 14.80 -1.20 -5.09
CA MET A 221 13.40 -0.85 -5.24
C MET A 221 12.78 -0.39 -3.92
N THR A 222 13.19 -0.99 -2.80
CA THR A 222 12.79 -0.53 -1.45
C THR A 222 13.36 0.86 -1.14
N ALA A 223 14.61 1.13 -1.50
CA ALA A 223 15.20 2.46 -1.36
C ALA A 223 14.51 3.51 -2.25
N LEU A 224 14.16 3.14 -3.48
CA LEU A 224 13.41 4.00 -4.39
C LEU A 224 11.98 4.27 -3.88
N SER A 225 11.28 3.24 -3.40
CA SER A 225 9.94 3.37 -2.82
C SER A 225 9.95 4.37 -1.66
N ARG A 226 10.95 4.32 -0.79
CA ARG A 226 11.11 5.31 0.29
C ARG A 226 11.28 6.73 -0.22
N ARG A 227 12.01 6.93 -1.33
CA ARG A 227 12.11 8.26 -1.95
C ARG A 227 10.77 8.75 -2.47
N PHE A 228 9.92 7.87 -2.99
CA PHE A 228 8.59 8.22 -3.45
C PHE A 228 7.66 8.63 -2.30
N GLU A 229 7.73 7.95 -1.16
CA GLU A 229 7.01 8.34 0.07
C GLU A 229 7.35 9.78 0.51
N PHE A 230 8.64 10.10 0.63
CA PHE A 230 9.06 11.47 1.02
C PHE A 230 8.60 12.54 0.03
N GLN A 231 8.59 12.20 -1.27
CA GLN A 231 8.11 13.13 -2.29
C GLN A 231 6.59 13.33 -2.22
N ALA A 232 5.83 12.29 -1.88
CA ALA A 232 4.39 12.36 -1.66
C ALA A 232 4.05 13.16 -0.38
N ASP A 233 4.79 12.96 0.71
CA ASP A 233 4.67 13.76 1.94
C ASP A 233 4.97 15.24 1.69
N ALA A 234 6.06 15.52 0.96
CA ALA A 234 6.42 16.88 0.58
C ALA A 234 5.34 17.53 -0.31
N PHE A 235 4.65 16.74 -1.14
CA PHE A 235 3.52 17.20 -1.93
C PHE A 235 2.29 17.53 -1.07
N ALA A 236 1.92 16.65 -0.14
CA ALA A 236 0.83 16.91 0.81
C ALA A 236 1.10 18.15 1.68
N LYS A 237 2.37 18.38 2.03
CA LYS A 237 2.81 19.58 2.72
C LYS A 237 2.62 20.85 1.90
N LYS A 238 2.93 20.83 0.59
CA LYS A 238 2.68 21.96 -0.32
C LYS A 238 1.19 22.32 -0.45
N LEU A 239 0.30 21.38 -0.13
CA LEU A 239 -1.15 21.60 -0.07
C LEU A 239 -1.65 22.01 1.33
N HIS A 240 -0.76 22.37 2.25
CA HIS A 240 -1.08 22.76 3.63
C HIS A 240 -1.82 21.69 4.44
N ARG A 241 -1.63 20.39 4.12
CA ARG A 241 -2.27 19.26 4.82
C ARG A 241 -1.32 18.43 5.69
N ALA A 242 -0.11 18.94 5.97
CA ALA A 242 0.92 18.21 6.71
C ALA A 242 0.49 17.82 8.14
N SER A 243 -0.17 18.72 8.87
CA SER A 243 -0.65 18.49 10.24
C SER A 243 -1.69 17.36 10.29
N TYR A 244 -2.66 17.39 9.37
CA TYR A 244 -3.71 16.38 9.26
C TYR A 244 -3.16 15.02 8.81
N LEU A 245 -2.24 15.00 7.84
CA LEU A 245 -1.56 13.78 7.42
C LEU A 245 -0.78 13.13 8.58
N ARG A 246 -0.07 13.94 9.36
CA ARG A 246 0.62 13.49 10.57
C ARG A 246 -0.35 12.86 11.59
N SER A 247 -1.47 13.52 11.88
CA SER A 247 -2.48 12.99 12.79
C SER A 247 -3.05 11.67 12.29
N ALA A 248 -3.39 11.60 11.00
CA ALA A 248 -3.92 10.41 10.35
C ALA A 248 -2.96 9.21 10.42
N LEU A 249 -1.66 9.44 10.18
CA LEU A 249 -0.63 8.40 10.26
C LEU A 249 -0.48 7.85 11.70
N VAL A 250 -0.49 8.73 12.70
CA VAL A 250 -0.44 8.33 14.12
C VAL A 250 -1.67 7.50 14.49
N LYS A 251 -2.86 7.92 14.05
CA LYS A 251 -4.12 7.22 14.31
C LYS A 251 -4.17 5.85 13.65
N ARG A 252 -3.69 5.73 12.41
CA ARG A 252 -3.58 4.46 11.68
C ARG A 252 -2.61 3.48 12.36
N HIS A 253 -1.46 3.97 12.83
CA HIS A 253 -0.48 3.15 13.53
C HIS A 253 -0.99 2.65 14.88
N LEU A 254 -1.61 3.53 15.67
CA LEU A 254 -2.22 3.18 16.96
C LEU A 254 -3.43 2.25 16.79
N GLY A 255 -4.24 2.45 15.74
CA GLY A 255 -5.37 1.59 15.40
C GLY A 255 -4.94 0.18 14.99
N SER A 256 -3.87 0.08 14.20
CA SER A 256 -3.29 -1.21 13.79
C SER A 256 -2.70 -1.99 14.97
N ARG A 257 -2.05 -1.31 15.92
CA ARG A 257 -1.50 -1.93 17.14
C ARG A 257 -2.56 -2.44 18.12
N THR A 258 -3.73 -1.81 18.19
CA THR A 258 -4.80 -2.34 19.04
C THR A 258 -5.39 -3.67 18.59
N GLY A 259 -5.16 -4.10 17.34
CA GLY A 259 -5.44 -5.46 16.88
C GLY A 259 -4.27 -6.44 17.04
N ALA A 260 -3.06 -5.96 17.34
CA ALA A 260 -1.82 -6.74 17.37
C ALA A 260 -1.31 -7.05 18.79
N LEU A 261 -2.11 -6.80 19.84
CA LEU A 261 -1.75 -7.09 21.23
C LEU A 261 -1.60 -8.60 21.54
N GLU A 262 -1.84 -9.50 20.59
CA GLU A 262 -1.64 -10.95 20.75
C GLU A 262 -0.42 -11.54 20.03
N ILE A 263 0.34 -10.77 19.24
CA ILE A 263 1.48 -11.34 18.49
C ILE A 263 2.71 -10.43 18.53
N GLU A 264 3.26 -10.19 19.72
CA GLU A 264 4.64 -9.71 19.88
C GLU A 264 5.55 -10.87 20.33
N SER A 265 6.17 -11.56 19.36
CA SER A 265 7.46 -12.25 19.50
C SER A 265 7.91 -12.89 18.17
N CYS A 266 8.11 -12.10 17.11
CA CYS A 266 8.77 -12.62 15.89
C CYS A 266 9.85 -11.64 15.36
N PRO A 267 11.14 -12.01 15.33
CA PRO A 267 12.25 -11.20 14.81
C PRO A 267 12.21 -10.92 13.28
N GLN A 268 11.20 -11.45 12.56
CA GLN A 268 11.08 -11.40 11.10
C GLN A 268 10.74 -9.99 10.56
N GLU A 269 10.18 -9.12 11.40
CA GLU A 269 9.67 -7.80 10.97
C GLU A 269 10.79 -6.81 10.60
N ARG A 270 12.06 -7.16 10.87
CA ARG A 270 13.23 -6.41 10.43
C ARG A 270 13.63 -6.63 8.96
N ARG A 271 12.94 -7.48 8.20
CA ARG A 271 13.30 -7.78 6.79
C ARG A 271 12.28 -7.31 5.75
N HIS A 272 11.02 -7.16 6.10
CA HIS A 272 9.98 -6.72 5.16
C HIS A 272 9.59 -5.27 5.43
N TRP A 273 10.39 -4.37 4.85
CA TRP A 273 10.36 -2.92 5.04
C TRP A 273 9.44 -2.19 4.05
N THR A 274 8.20 -2.62 3.90
CA THR A 274 7.26 -1.97 2.95
C THR A 274 6.16 -1.15 3.62
N GLY A 275 5.97 -1.23 4.95
CA GLY A 275 4.82 -0.59 5.61
C GLY A 275 5.03 0.13 6.96
N SER A 276 6.21 0.04 7.60
CA SER A 276 6.37 0.54 8.98
C SER A 276 7.31 1.74 9.05
N TYR A 277 6.80 2.94 8.75
CA TYR A 277 7.61 4.16 8.68
C TYR A 277 7.01 5.40 9.35
N LEU A 278 6.13 5.23 10.35
CA LEU A 278 5.56 6.35 11.10
C LEU A 278 6.63 7.38 11.52
N HIS A 279 7.75 6.94 12.09
CA HIS A 279 8.80 7.84 12.59
C HIS A 279 9.51 8.64 11.47
N VAL A 280 9.58 8.07 10.26
CA VAL A 280 10.31 8.66 9.13
C VAL A 280 9.43 9.68 8.39
N HIS A 281 8.16 9.35 8.14
CA HIS A 281 7.16 10.29 7.63
C HIS A 281 6.96 11.46 8.61
N LEU A 282 6.85 11.18 9.91
CA LEU A 282 6.69 12.23 10.93
C LEU A 282 7.87 13.21 10.95
N PHE A 283 9.10 12.71 10.79
CA PHE A 283 10.29 13.55 10.71
C PHE A 283 10.29 14.44 9.46
N ALA A 284 9.91 13.89 8.30
CA ALA A 284 9.81 14.65 7.05
C ALA A 284 8.73 15.74 7.10
N LEU A 285 7.64 15.51 7.82
CA LEU A 285 6.55 16.46 8.00
C LEU A 285 6.88 17.58 9.00
N GLN A 286 7.88 17.40 9.88
CA GLN A 286 8.19 18.31 10.99
C GLN A 286 9.15 19.47 10.63
N HIS A 287 9.95 19.37 9.56
CA HIS A 287 10.92 20.42 9.19
C HIS A 287 10.36 21.40 8.15
N PRO A 288 10.26 22.71 8.43
CA PRO A 288 9.73 23.70 7.48
C PRO A 288 10.54 23.71 6.17
N ALA A 289 9.86 23.56 5.04
CA ALA A 289 10.42 23.98 3.77
C ALA A 289 10.19 25.49 3.74
N GLY A 290 11.26 26.29 3.78
CA GLY A 290 11.23 27.72 4.08
C GLY A 290 10.13 28.54 3.39
N ILE A 291 8.97 28.63 4.05
CA ILE A 291 7.81 29.46 3.71
C ILE A 291 7.27 29.98 5.06
N PRO A 292 6.92 31.28 5.20
CA PRO A 292 6.60 31.87 6.50
C PRO A 292 5.34 31.28 7.12
N ASP A 293 5.38 31.25 8.45
CA ASP A 293 4.36 30.78 9.37
C ASP A 293 3.16 31.74 9.40
N ASP A 294 1.97 31.28 8.99
CA ASP A 294 0.72 32.03 9.13
C ASP A 294 -0.24 31.23 10.04
N GLY A 295 -0.27 31.61 11.32
CA GLY A 295 -1.35 31.31 12.26
C GLY A 295 -0.94 30.44 13.46
N PRO A 296 -1.51 30.68 14.66
CA PRO A 296 -1.02 30.08 15.89
C PRO A 296 -1.24 28.57 15.91
N GLU A 297 -0.14 27.82 16.00
CA GLU A 297 -0.16 26.38 16.25
C GLU A 297 -0.99 26.05 17.51
N PRO A 298 -1.93 25.09 17.46
CA PRO A 298 -2.46 24.50 18.68
C PRO A 298 -1.34 23.68 19.33
N ALA A 299 -0.89 24.12 20.51
CA ALA A 299 0.12 23.44 21.31
C ALA A 299 -0.30 22.00 21.63
N PHE A 300 0.23 21.04 20.86
CA PHE A 300 -0.04 19.62 21.10
C PHE A 300 0.93 19.08 22.14
N ARG A 301 0.44 18.91 23.38
CA ARG A 301 1.17 18.21 24.45
C ARG A 301 1.20 16.72 24.13
N ILE A 302 2.38 16.18 23.87
CA ILE A 302 2.61 14.73 23.90
C ILE A 302 2.21 14.27 25.32
N PRO A 303 1.30 13.29 25.49
CA PRO A 303 1.06 12.71 26.79
C PRO A 303 2.36 12.07 27.24
N SER A 304 2.93 12.56 28.35
CA SER A 304 4.09 11.99 29.00
C SER A 304 3.75 10.58 29.48
N GLY A 305 3.86 9.61 28.58
CA GLY A 305 3.85 8.20 28.92
C GLY A 305 5.01 7.96 29.88
N ARG A 306 4.66 7.56 31.10
CA ARG A 306 5.57 7.27 32.21
C ARG A 306 6.71 6.38 31.69
N LEU A 307 7.87 6.97 31.39
CA LEU A 307 9.11 6.25 31.16
C LEU A 307 9.31 5.39 32.41
N ARG A 308 9.21 4.07 32.24
CA ARG A 308 9.56 3.11 33.27
C ARG A 308 11.04 3.33 33.53
N GLN A 309 11.36 4.04 34.61
CA GLN A 309 12.73 4.12 35.11
C GLN A 309 13.16 2.67 35.36
N GLU A 310 14.14 2.20 34.60
CA GLU A 310 14.81 0.94 34.91
C GLU A 310 15.47 1.12 36.27
N THR A 311 14.95 0.41 37.26
CA THR A 311 15.59 0.26 38.56
C THR A 311 16.91 -0.48 38.36
N PRO A 312 18.06 0.05 38.82
CA PRO A 312 19.31 -0.69 38.80
C PRO A 312 19.18 -1.96 39.65
N PRO A 313 19.91 -3.05 39.32
CA PRO A 313 19.78 -4.31 40.04
C PRO A 313 20.13 -4.12 41.52
N GLY A 314 19.16 -4.40 42.38
CA GLY A 314 19.30 -4.32 43.82
C GLY A 314 20.32 -5.32 44.34
N VAL A 315 21.30 -4.79 45.05
CA VAL A 315 22.13 -5.50 46.03
C VAL A 315 21.20 -5.99 47.14
N LEU A 316 21.18 -7.31 47.40
CA LEU A 316 20.55 -7.92 48.58
C LEU A 316 21.21 -7.41 49.86
N PRO A 317 20.46 -6.99 50.88
CA PRO A 317 20.97 -6.95 52.24
C PRO A 317 20.25 -7.97 53.14
N ALA A 318 20.98 -8.47 54.13
CA ALA A 318 20.38 -9.07 55.32
C ALA A 318 19.61 -8.03 56.13
#